data_AF-A0A090QRM0-F1
#
_entry.id   AF-A0A090QRM0-F1
#
_cell.length_a   1.000
_cell.length_b   1.000
_cell.length_c   1.000
_cell.angle_alpha   90.00
_cell.angle_beta   90.00
_cell.angle_gamma   90.00
#
_symmetry.space_group_name_H-M   'P 1'
#
loop_
_entity.id
_entity.type
_entity.pdbx_description
1 polymer ?
#
loop_
_entity_poly.entity_id
_entity_poly.type
_entity_poly.pdbx_seq_one_letter_code
_entity_poly.pdbx_strand_id
1 'polypeptide(L)'
;MNNKTMSTPPAGLALLPIIAMLGFLVIGYGVYGLPIESLLLASAVVAAGVAWKLGYGWDDIQSAIVDRLAKTLPAVFILVLVGGLIGSWMIGGTIPMLVYYGLKIISLST
;
A
#
# COMPACT_ATOMS: atom_id res chain seq x y z
N MET A 1 8.83 -12.81 -33.35
CA MET A 1 8.63 -11.36 -33.20
C MET A 1 7.15 -11.06 -33.33
N ASN A 2 6.39 -11.03 -32.22
CA ASN A 2 4.98 -10.63 -32.26
C ASN A 2 4.88 -9.22 -31.64
N ASN A 3 4.80 -8.25 -32.54
CA ASN A 3 4.60 -6.83 -32.32
C ASN A 3 3.19 -6.55 -31.79
N LYS A 4 2.94 -6.86 -30.50
CA LYS A 4 1.79 -6.27 -29.81
C LYS A 4 2.14 -4.84 -29.45
N THR A 5 1.69 -3.89 -30.27
CA THR A 5 1.65 -2.47 -29.93
C THR A 5 0.80 -2.33 -28.67
N MET A 6 1.47 -2.25 -27.52
CA MET A 6 0.86 -2.05 -26.22
C MET A 6 0.12 -0.72 -26.27
N SER A 7 -1.19 -0.80 -26.48
CA SER A 7 -2.06 0.37 -26.47
C SER A 7 -2.03 0.93 -25.06
N THR A 8 -1.50 2.14 -24.91
CA THR A 8 -1.72 2.95 -23.73
C THR A 8 -3.22 2.92 -23.45
N PRO A 9 -3.66 2.40 -22.28
CA PRO A 9 -5.07 2.42 -21.95
C PRO A 9 -5.57 3.85 -22.16
N PRO A 10 -6.69 4.07 -22.88
CA PRO A 10 -7.37 5.35 -22.85
C PRO A 10 -7.51 5.75 -21.39
N ALA A 11 -7.23 7.01 -21.02
CA ALA A 11 -7.27 7.45 -19.63
C ALA A 11 -8.58 7.06 -18.91
N GLY A 12 -9.68 6.93 -19.66
CA GLY A 12 -10.96 6.41 -19.19
C GLY A 12 -10.96 4.94 -18.72
N LEU A 13 -10.21 4.03 -19.36
CA LEU A 13 -10.10 2.64 -18.90
C LEU A 13 -9.12 2.47 -17.73
N ALA A 14 -8.09 3.31 -17.64
CA ALA A 14 -7.18 3.31 -16.50
C ALA A 14 -7.86 3.81 -15.20
N LEU A 15 -8.89 4.64 -15.32
CA LEU A 15 -9.67 5.15 -14.19
C LEU A 15 -10.67 4.12 -13.65
N LEU A 16 -11.06 3.13 -14.46
CA LEU A 16 -12.08 2.14 -14.11
C LEU A 16 -11.71 1.29 -12.88
N PRO A 17 -10.49 0.72 -12.75
CA PRO A 17 -10.10 -0.05 -11.57
C PRO A 17 -10.02 0.82 -10.31
N ILE A 18 -9.63 2.09 -10.45
CA ILE A 18 -9.51 3.04 -9.33
C ILE A 18 -10.91 3.39 -8.81
N ILE A 19 -11.85 3.71 -9.70
CA ILE A 19 -13.24 3.98 -9.33
C ILE A 19 -13.88 2.73 -8.72
N ALA A 20 -13.64 1.55 -9.29
CA ALA A 20 -14.14 0.29 -8.74
C ALA A 20 -13.58 0.06 -7.32
N MET A 21 -12.28 0.23 -7.11
CA MET A 21 -11.65 0.07 -5.79
C MET A 21 -12.21 1.07 -4.77
N LEU A 22 -12.35 2.35 -5.13
CA LEU A 22 -12.94 3.37 -4.26
C LEU A 22 -14.42 3.06 -3.97
N GLY A 23 -15.18 2.62 -4.96
CA GLY A 23 -16.57 2.22 -4.80
C GLY A 23 -16.72 1.04 -3.85
N PHE A 24 -15.92 -0.01 -4.02
CA PHE A 24 -15.89 -1.15 -3.10
C PHE A 24 -15.51 -0.74 -1.69
N LEU A 25 -14.54 0.17 -1.53
CA LEU A 25 -14.12 0.63 -0.21
C LEU A 25 -15.22 1.48 0.47
N VAL A 26 -15.78 2.46 -0.21
CA VAL A 26 -16.82 3.34 0.35
C VAL A 26 -18.09 2.55 0.67
N ILE A 27 -18.54 1.68 -0.24
CA ILE A 27 -19.79 0.93 -0.08
C ILE A 27 -19.58 -0.26 0.87
N GLY A 28 -18.55 -1.07 0.66
CA GLY A 28 -18.35 -2.31 1.42
C GLY A 28 -17.84 -2.07 2.84
N TYR A 29 -16.90 -1.14 3.05
CA TYR A 29 -16.42 -0.83 4.40
C TYR A 29 -17.37 0.15 5.09
N GLY A 30 -17.83 1.19 4.38
CA GLY A 30 -18.67 2.24 4.95
C GLY A 30 -20.11 1.84 5.27
N VAL A 31 -20.73 0.95 4.48
CA VAL A 31 -22.15 0.56 4.67
C VAL A 31 -22.28 -0.83 5.29
N TYR A 32 -21.44 -1.79 4.88
CA TYR A 32 -21.58 -3.19 5.27
C TYR A 32 -20.59 -3.66 6.34
N GLY A 33 -19.61 -2.83 6.73
CA GLY A 33 -18.62 -3.16 7.76
C GLY A 33 -17.77 -4.39 7.43
N LEU A 34 -17.65 -4.73 6.13
CA LEU A 34 -16.89 -5.90 5.69
C LEU A 34 -15.38 -5.70 5.89
N PRO A 35 -14.63 -6.78 6.15
CA PRO A 35 -13.18 -6.72 6.29
C PRO A 35 -12.55 -6.23 4.98
N ILE A 36 -11.63 -5.28 5.10
CA ILE A 36 -11.04 -4.55 3.98
C ILE A 36 -10.26 -5.49 3.04
N GLU A 37 -9.72 -6.59 3.57
CA GLU A 37 -9.00 -7.60 2.79
C GLU A 37 -9.90 -8.23 1.72
N SER A 38 -11.14 -8.57 2.10
CA SER A 38 -12.11 -9.18 1.17
C SER A 38 -12.52 -8.23 0.05
N LEU A 39 -12.65 -6.94 0.35
CA LEU A 39 -12.95 -5.88 -0.62
C LEU A 39 -11.80 -5.66 -1.59
N LEU A 40 -10.56 -5.63 -1.09
CA LEU A 40 -9.38 -5.46 -1.92
C LEU A 40 -9.22 -6.64 -2.89
N LEU A 41 -9.47 -7.87 -2.43
CA LEU A 41 -9.47 -9.05 -3.30
C LEU A 41 -10.55 -8.95 -4.39
N ALA A 42 -11.77 -8.53 -4.05
CA ALA A 42 -12.83 -8.31 -5.04
C ALA A 42 -12.44 -7.25 -6.08
N SER A 43 -11.84 -6.14 -5.65
CA SER A 43 -11.34 -5.09 -6.56
C SER A 43 -10.22 -5.59 -7.47
N ALA A 44 -9.34 -6.47 -6.96
CA ALA A 44 -8.26 -7.06 -7.73
C ALA A 44 -8.77 -7.98 -8.84
N VAL A 45 -9.85 -8.74 -8.58
CA VAL A 45 -10.53 -9.55 -9.61
C VAL A 45 -11.11 -8.67 -10.71
N VAL A 46 -11.73 -7.55 -10.36
CA VAL A 46 -12.24 -6.57 -11.34
C VAL A 46 -11.11 -5.96 -12.16
N ALA A 47 -10.01 -5.56 -11.51
CA ALA A 47 -8.83 -5.02 -12.18
C ALA A 47 -8.18 -6.06 -13.13
N ALA A 48 -8.08 -7.32 -12.71
CA ALA A 48 -7.58 -8.42 -13.54
C ALA A 48 -8.49 -8.67 -14.77
N GLY A 49 -9.81 -8.60 -14.59
CA GLY A 49 -10.76 -8.69 -15.71
C GLY A 49 -10.62 -7.55 -16.72
N VAL A 50 -10.36 -6.33 -16.26
CA VAL A 50 -10.07 -5.18 -17.14
C VAL A 50 -8.74 -5.38 -17.87
N ALA A 51 -7.69 -5.83 -17.18
CA ALA A 51 -6.39 -6.12 -17.79
C ALA A 51 -6.50 -7.21 -18.87
N TRP A 52 -7.29 -8.26 -18.62
CA TRP A 52 -7.51 -9.30 -19.61
C TRP A 52 -8.28 -8.77 -20.85
N LYS A 53 -9.27 -7.89 -20.66
CA LYS A 53 -9.95 -7.21 -21.77
C LYS A 53 -9.03 -6.29 -22.59
N LEU A 54 -7.97 -5.76 -21.99
CA LEU A 54 -6.95 -4.98 -22.71
C LEU A 54 -5.97 -5.86 -23.51
N GLY A 55 -6.08 -7.19 -23.41
CA GLY A 55 -5.20 -8.12 -24.12
C GLY A 55 -3.86 -8.38 -23.42
N TYR A 56 -3.71 -7.98 -22.15
CA TYR A 56 -2.58 -8.39 -21.33
C TYR A 56 -2.64 -9.90 -21.08
N GLY A 57 -1.50 -10.58 -21.26
CA GLY A 57 -1.37 -11.99 -20.91
C GLY A 57 -1.31 -12.18 -19.39
N TRP A 58 -1.58 -13.42 -18.94
CA TRP A 58 -1.42 -13.78 -17.53
C TRP A 58 0.03 -13.57 -17.05
N ASP A 59 1.01 -13.94 -17.87
CA ASP A 59 2.43 -13.73 -17.58
C ASP A 59 2.79 -12.24 -17.42
N ASP A 60 2.22 -11.35 -18.25
CA ASP A 60 2.43 -9.90 -18.12
C ASP A 60 1.86 -9.37 -16.80
N ILE A 61 0.66 -9.82 -16.41
CA ILE A 61 0.00 -9.43 -15.15
C ILE A 61 0.82 -9.93 -13.96
N GLN A 62 1.22 -11.19 -13.97
CA GLN A 62 2.02 -11.80 -12.90
C GLN A 62 3.38 -11.10 -12.77
N SER A 63 4.08 -10.88 -13.88
CA SER A 63 5.34 -10.16 -13.90
C SER A 63 5.18 -8.76 -13.34
N ALA A 64 4.17 -8.00 -13.76
CA ALA A 64 3.89 -6.68 -13.24
C ALA A 64 3.63 -6.67 -11.71
N ILE A 65 2.90 -7.66 -11.19
CA ILE A 65 2.67 -7.79 -9.74
C ILE A 65 3.99 -8.03 -9.00
N VAL A 66 4.79 -9.00 -9.46
CA VAL A 66 6.08 -9.33 -8.84
C VAL A 66 7.02 -8.12 -8.86
N ASP A 67 7.07 -7.40 -9.98
CA ASP A 67 7.95 -6.24 -10.16
C ASP A 67 7.56 -5.07 -9.23
N ARG A 68 6.25 -4.87 -9.00
CA ARG A 68 5.74 -3.86 -8.05
C ARG A 68 6.03 -4.26 -6.61
N LEU A 69 5.85 -5.54 -6.27
CA LEU A 69 6.18 -6.06 -4.94
C LEU A 69 7.69 -5.93 -4.67
N ALA A 70 8.53 -6.33 -5.61
CA ALA A 70 9.99 -6.22 -5.52
C ALA A 70 10.45 -4.77 -5.29
N LYS A 71 9.83 -3.79 -5.96
CA LYS A 71 10.11 -2.36 -5.76
C LYS A 71 9.65 -1.82 -4.41
N THR A 72 8.63 -2.43 -3.80
CA THR A 72 8.04 -1.96 -2.53
C THR A 72 8.70 -2.62 -1.32
N LEU A 73 9.21 -3.85 -1.46
CA LEU A 73 9.85 -4.63 -0.40
C LEU A 73 10.95 -3.87 0.37
N PRO A 74 11.89 -3.15 -0.27
CA PRO A 74 12.91 -2.39 0.46
C PRO A 74 12.32 -1.36 1.42
N ALA A 75 11.26 -0.66 1.02
CA ALA A 75 10.59 0.32 1.87
C ALA A 75 9.90 -0.34 3.07
N VAL A 76 9.26 -1.48 2.86
CA VAL A 76 8.64 -2.28 3.95
C VAL A 76 9.70 -2.73 4.94
N PHE A 77 10.85 -3.21 4.47
CA PHE A 77 11.95 -3.59 5.37
C PHE A 77 12.49 -2.41 6.17
N ILE A 78 12.66 -1.23 5.55
CA ILE A 78 13.05 -0.02 6.28
C ILE A 78 12.04 0.30 7.38
N LEU A 79 10.74 0.27 7.08
CA LEU A 79 9.68 0.54 8.06
C LEU A 79 9.71 -0.45 9.23
N VAL A 80 9.91 -1.74 8.96
CA VAL A 80 10.02 -2.78 10.00
C VAL A 80 11.24 -2.55 10.89
N LEU A 81 12.40 -2.26 10.28
CA LEU A 81 13.64 -2.02 11.03
C LEU A 81 13.54 -0.76 11.90
N VAL A 82 13.00 0.33 11.36
CA VAL A 82 12.80 1.58 12.10
C VAL A 82 11.79 1.39 13.22
N GLY A 83 10.67 0.71 12.96
CA GLY A 83 9.68 0.38 13.98
C GLY A 83 10.28 -0.45 15.11
N GLY A 84 11.09 -1.48 14.79
CA GLY A 84 11.79 -2.29 15.78
C GLY A 84 12.83 -1.49 16.58
N LEU A 85 13.56 -0.57 15.94
CA LEU A 85 14.54 0.30 16.60
C LEU A 85 13.86 1.24 17.60
N ILE A 86 12.80 1.93 17.18
CA ILE A 86 12.03 2.83 18.05
C ILE A 86 11.41 2.03 19.21
N GLY A 87 10.84 0.85 18.95
CA GLY A 87 10.31 -0.03 19.98
C GLY A 87 11.38 -0.45 20.99
N SER A 88 12.59 -0.75 20.54
CA SER A 88 13.71 -1.11 21.41
C SER A 88 14.15 0.06 22.31
N TRP A 89 14.21 1.28 21.79
CA TRP A 89 14.51 2.48 22.60
C TRP A 89 13.39 2.89 23.56
N MET A 90 12.14 2.60 23.20
CA MET A 90 10.99 2.77 24.09
C MET A 90 11.11 1.84 25.30
N ILE A 91 11.39 0.55 25.07
CA ILE A 91 11.56 -0.44 26.15
C ILE A 91 12.85 -0.19 26.94
N GLY A 92 13.94 0.17 26.27
CA GLY A 92 15.23 0.50 26.88
C GLY A 92 15.22 1.82 27.67
N GLY A 93 14.11 2.55 27.70
CA GLY A 93 13.98 3.79 28.45
C GLY A 93 14.77 4.97 27.89
N THR A 94 15.47 4.82 26.77
CA THR A 94 16.29 5.88 26.16
C THR A 94 15.42 7.04 25.66
N ILE A 95 14.34 6.75 24.92
CA ILE A 95 13.39 7.80 24.49
C ILE A 95 12.66 8.42 25.70
N PRO A 96 12.06 7.64 26.63
CA PRO A 96 11.44 8.20 27.84
C PRO A 96 12.37 9.09 28.66
N MET A 97 13.63 8.70 28.83
CA MET A 97 14.62 9.46 29.57
C MET A 97 14.92 10.80 28.88
N LEU A 98 15.12 10.80 27.55
CA LEU A 98 15.36 12.03 26.78
C LEU A 98 14.18 13.00 26.89
N VAL A 99 12.94 12.49 26.84
CA VAL A 99 11.73 13.31 27.03
C VAL A 99 11.68 13.88 28.44
N TYR A 100 11.92 13.05 29.47
CA TYR A 100 11.91 13.49 30.86
C TYR A 100 12.95 14.60 31.11
N TYR A 101 14.17 14.45 30.63
CA TYR A 101 15.20 15.48 30.79
C TYR A 101 14.93 16.73 29.96
N GLY A 102 14.40 16.59 28.74
CA GLY A 102 14.00 17.72 27.91
C GLY A 102 12.96 18.59 28.62
N LEU A 103 11.91 17.97 29.17
CA LEU A 103 10.88 18.66 29.95
C LEU A 103 11.45 19.29 31.23
N LYS A 104 12.35 18.57 31.92
CA LYS A 104 12.98 19.07 33.15
C LYS A 104 13.78 20.35 32.91
N ILE A 105 14.57 20.42 31.83
CA ILE A 105 15.37 21.62 31.49
C ILE A 105 14.48 22.83 31.23
N ILE A 106 13.36 22.63 30.52
CA ILE A 106 12.40 23.71 30.25
C ILE A 106 11.73 24.17 31.55
N SER A 107 11.31 23.24 32.41
CA SER A 107 10.66 23.58 33.69
C SER A 107 11.61 24.22 34.70
N LEU A 108 12.90 23.86 34.68
CA LEU A 108 13.91 24.42 35.58
C LEU A 108 14.24 25.88 35.23
N SER A 109 13.89 26.34 34.03
CA SER A 109 14.13 27.69 33.53
C SER A 109 13.00 28.68 33.85
N THR A 110 11.89 28.25 34.45
CA THR A 110 10.75 29.10 34.85
C THR A 110 10.56 29.01 36.36
#